data_AF-A0A8S1PZN0-F1
#
_entry.id   AF-A0A8S1PZN0-F1
#
_cell.length_a   1.000
_cell.length_b   1.000
_cell.length_c   1.000
_cell.angle_alpha   90.00
_cell.angle_beta   90.00
_cell.angle_gamma   90.00
#
_symmetry.space_group_name_H-M   'P 1'
#
loop_
_entity.id
_entity.type
_entity.pdbx_description
1 polymer ?
#
loop_
_entity_poly.entity_id
_entity_poly.type
_entity_poly.pdbx_seq_one_letter_code
_entity_poly.pdbx_strand_id
1 'polypeptide(L)'
;MKQQHQTQFSLCRSKQLIQIQLIEKYGKTTRFCFIRNHISQIIPAVQSRCTRFKFKQIGFSVGSLRIKQICEKENIQLDDNAVRSVFVLCSDDMIIRMAHPDQSNRFQNI
;
A
#
# COMPACT_ATOMS: atom_id res chain seq x y z
N MET A 1 7.56 -4.40 26.20
CA MET A 1 6.51 -3.86 25.30
C MET A 1 7.17 -3.43 24.00
N LYS A 2 6.52 -3.73 22.86
CA LYS A 2 7.12 -3.96 21.54
C LYS A 2 7.55 -2.65 20.86
N GLN A 3 8.84 -2.48 20.56
CA GLN A 3 9.29 -1.51 19.57
C GLN A 3 9.33 -2.21 18.20
N GLN A 4 8.31 -1.94 17.39
CA GLN A 4 8.35 -2.22 15.95
C GLN A 4 9.10 -1.07 15.28
N HIS A 5 10.42 -1.19 15.14
CA HIS A 5 11.18 -0.24 14.35
C HIS A 5 10.94 -0.52 12.87
N GLN A 6 10.07 0.28 12.24
CA GLN A 6 9.98 0.38 10.78
C GLN A 6 11.02 1.39 10.32
N THR A 7 12.12 0.93 9.75
CA THR A 7 13.11 1.80 9.11
C THR A 7 12.99 1.65 7.60
N GLN A 8 12.53 2.69 6.92
CA GLN A 8 12.57 2.77 5.46
C GLN A 8 14.02 2.98 5.02
N PHE A 9 14.65 1.93 4.51
CA PHE A 9 15.95 2.01 3.87
C PHE A 9 15.82 1.65 2.38
N SER A 10 16.31 2.52 1.50
CA SER A 10 16.72 2.14 0.16
C SER A 10 17.80 1.06 0.28
N LEU A 11 17.41 -0.19 -0.01
CA LEU A 11 18.16 -1.35 0.46
C LEU A 11 18.95 -1.99 -0.69
N CYS A 12 20.24 -1.67 -0.76
CA CYS A 12 21.21 -2.34 -1.61
C CYS A 12 21.21 -3.87 -1.37
N ARG A 13 21.53 -4.68 -2.39
CA ARG A 13 21.56 -6.15 -2.30
C ARG A 13 22.38 -6.66 -1.11
N SER A 14 23.49 -6.00 -0.77
CA SER A 14 24.34 -6.36 0.37
C SER A 14 23.60 -6.29 1.71
N LYS A 15 22.74 -5.28 1.90
CA LYS A 15 21.93 -5.15 3.12
C LYS A 15 20.83 -6.22 3.19
N GLN A 16 20.33 -6.70 2.05
CA GLN A 16 19.37 -7.81 2.01
C GLN A 16 20.01 -9.14 2.41
N LEU A 17 21.30 -9.35 2.10
CA LEU A 17 22.03 -10.55 2.56
C LEU A 17 22.19 -10.57 4.09
N ILE A 18 22.47 -9.42 4.70
CA ILE A 18 22.53 -9.29 6.17
C ILE A 18 21.17 -9.63 6.80
N GLN A 19 20.06 -9.22 6.17
CA GLN A 19 18.72 -9.57 6.66
C GLN A 19 18.47 -11.07 6.68
N ILE A 20 19.01 -11.83 5.72
CA ILE A 20 18.92 -13.30 5.74
C ILE A 20 19.63 -13.87 6.97
N GLN A 21 20.85 -13.40 7.26
CA GLN A 21 21.60 -13.85 8.43
C GLN A 21 20.85 -13.56 9.74
N LEU A 22 20.15 -12.42 9.83
CA LEU A 22 19.32 -12.08 10.98
C LEU A 22 18.10 -12.99 11.11
N ILE A 23 17.41 -13.29 10.00
CA ILE A 23 16.27 -14.21 9.97
C ILE A 23 16.73 -15.61 10.41
N GLU A 24 17.87 -16.08 9.94
CA GLU A 24 18.41 -17.40 10.30
C GLU A 24 18.84 -17.45 11.77
N LYS A 25 19.46 -16.39 12.27
CA LYS A 25 19.94 -16.32 13.66
C LYS A 25 18.80 -16.19 14.69
N TYR A 26 17.76 -15.42 14.38
CA TYR A 26 16.72 -15.04 15.35
C TYR A 26 15.30 -15.48 14.99
N GLY A 27 15.11 -16.23 13.91
CA GLY A 27 13.78 -16.62 13.43
C GLY A 27 12.97 -17.50 14.40
N LYS A 28 13.62 -18.16 15.36
CA LYS A 28 12.94 -18.96 16.40
C LYS A 28 12.29 -18.10 17.48
N THR A 29 12.86 -16.93 17.78
CA THR A 29 12.41 -16.05 18.87
C THR A 29 11.67 -14.81 18.36
N THR A 30 11.94 -14.40 17.12
CA THR A 30 11.49 -13.12 16.54
C THR A 30 10.84 -13.34 15.18
N ARG A 31 9.67 -12.73 14.97
CA ARG A 31 9.00 -12.71 13.66
C ARG A 31 9.41 -11.46 12.87
N PHE A 32 9.84 -11.66 11.63
CA PHE A 32 10.25 -10.59 10.72
C PHE A 32 9.12 -10.27 9.72
N CYS A 33 8.94 -9.00 9.39
CA CYS A 33 8.04 -8.53 8.33
C CYS A 33 8.77 -7.48 7.49
N PHE A 34 8.72 -7.64 6.17
CA PHE A 34 9.32 -6.72 5.20
C PHE A 34 8.23 -6.14 4.31
N ILE A 35 8.22 -4.81 4.17
CA ILE A 35 7.25 -4.08 3.34
C ILE A 35 8.01 -3.46 2.17
N ARG A 36 7.63 -3.82 0.93
CA ARG A 36 8.23 -3.31 -0.31
C ARG A 36 7.17 -3.16 -1.39
N ASN A 37 7.30 -2.12 -2.20
CA ASN A 37 6.37 -1.84 -3.31
C ASN A 37 6.60 -2.75 -4.52
N HIS A 38 7.85 -3.20 -4.72
CA HIS A 38 8.21 -4.08 -5.83
C HIS A 38 8.90 -5.34 -5.32
N ILE A 39 8.27 -6.48 -5.58
CA ILE A 39 8.82 -7.79 -5.18
C ILE A 39 10.08 -8.15 -5.96
N SER A 40 10.22 -7.67 -7.20
CA SER A 40 11.41 -7.85 -8.04
C SER A 40 12.68 -7.27 -7.42
N GLN A 41 12.54 -6.34 -6.47
CA GLN A 41 13.66 -5.73 -5.76
C GLN A 41 14.07 -6.50 -4.50
N ILE A 42 13.34 -7.57 -4.13
CA ILE A 42 13.66 -8.45 -3.02
C ILE A 42 14.44 -9.65 -3.55
N ILE A 43 15.60 -9.95 -2.95
CA ILE A 43 16.43 -11.09 -3.34
C ILE A 43 15.66 -12.41 -3.19
N PRO A 44 15.85 -13.38 -4.12
CA PRO A 44 15.12 -14.64 -4.13
C PRO A 44 15.24 -15.43 -2.81
N ALA A 45 16.39 -15.33 -2.15
CA ALA A 45 16.66 -16.02 -0.90
C ALA A 45 15.76 -15.57 0.28
N VAL A 46 15.34 -14.29 0.32
CA VAL A 46 14.34 -13.81 1.29
C VAL A 46 12.94 -14.28 0.88
N GLN A 47 12.62 -14.25 -0.41
CA GLN A 47 11.30 -14.69 -0.91
C GLN A 47 11.03 -16.18 -0.64
N SER A 48 12.06 -17.03 -0.68
CA SER A 48 11.94 -18.46 -0.38
C SER A 48 11.65 -18.72 1.12
N ARG A 49 12.18 -17.88 2.01
CA ARG A 49 12.08 -18.05 3.47
C ARG A 49 10.86 -17.37 4.09
N CYS A 50 10.16 -16.49 3.36
CA CYS A 50 9.07 -15.68 3.90
C CYS A 50 7.75 -15.94 3.17
N THR A 51 6.65 -16.02 3.94
CA THR A 51 5.31 -16.07 3.36
C THR A 51 4.99 -14.77 2.65
N ARG A 52 4.57 -14.87 1.39
CA ARG A 52 4.26 -13.71 0.55
C ARG A 52 2.84 -13.22 0.84
N PHE A 53 2.73 -11.96 1.24
CA PHE A 53 1.46 -11.25 1.36
C PHE A 53 1.41 -10.10 0.36
N LYS A 54 0.41 -10.08 -0.53
CA LYS A 54 0.21 -8.99 -1.49
C LYS A 54 -1.03 -8.20 -1.09
N PHE A 55 -0.83 -6.94 -0.73
CA PHE A 55 -1.92 -5.99 -0.63
C PHE A 55 -2.52 -5.81 -2.02
N LYS A 56 -3.78 -6.25 -2.19
CA LYS A 56 -4.54 -6.00 -3.40
C LYS A 56 -5.07 -4.57 -3.38
N GLN A 57 -5.35 -4.04 -4.56
CA GLN A 57 -5.98 -2.73 -4.68
C GLN A 57 -7.34 -2.74 -3.98
N ILE A 58 -7.70 -1.61 -3.39
CA ILE A 58 -8.99 -1.45 -2.73
C ILE A 58 -10.04 -1.27 -3.82
N GLY A 59 -11.04 -2.15 -3.83
CA GLY A 59 -12.16 -2.02 -4.75
C GLY A 59 -13.04 -0.82 -4.42
N PHE A 60 -13.70 -0.26 -5.44
CA PHE A 60 -14.59 0.90 -5.29
C PHE A 60 -15.66 0.71 -4.21
N SER A 61 -16.23 -0.49 -4.10
CA SER A 61 -17.26 -0.80 -3.09
C SER A 61 -16.76 -0.61 -1.66
N VAL A 62 -15.53 -1.07 -1.37
CA VAL A 62 -14.93 -0.95 -0.03
C VAL A 62 -14.40 0.46 0.20
N GLY A 63 -13.78 1.07 -0.82
CA GLY A 63 -13.25 2.42 -0.72
C GLY A 63 -14.32 3.49 -0.55
N SER A 64 -15.41 3.41 -1.31
CA SER A 64 -16.53 4.35 -1.20
C SER A 64 -17.22 4.24 0.17
N LEU A 65 -17.41 3.02 0.69
CA LEU A 65 -17.93 2.82 2.05
C LEU A 65 -17.04 3.48 3.10
N ARG A 66 -15.71 3.34 2.98
CA ARG A 66 -14.77 3.99 3.91
C ARG A 66 -14.80 5.51 3.82
N ILE A 67 -14.90 6.06 2.61
CA ILE A 67 -15.02 7.50 2.40
C ILE A 67 -16.31 8.02 3.05
N LYS A 68 -17.45 7.35 2.82
CA LYS A 68 -18.74 7.71 3.46
C LYS A 68 -18.66 7.67 4.99
N GLN A 69 -18.05 6.63 5.57
CA GLN A 69 -17.83 6.54 7.02
C GLN A 69 -16.98 7.68 7.58
N ILE A 70 -15.99 8.17 6.82
CA ILE A 70 -15.17 9.32 7.23
C ILE A 70 -16.01 10.59 7.15
N CYS A 71 -16.73 10.80 6.05
CA CYS A 71 -17.62 11.95 5.86
C CYS A 71 -18.69 12.04 6.97
N GLU A 72 -19.30 10.91 7.35
CA GLU A 72 -20.26 10.85 8.47
C GLU A 72 -19.63 11.28 9.81
N LYS A 73 -18.39 10.87 10.08
CA LYS A 73 -17.69 11.23 11.33
C LYS A 73 -17.26 12.70 11.37
N GLU A 74 -16.88 13.24 10.22
CA GLU A 74 -16.45 14.63 10.06
C GLU A 74 -17.64 15.58 9.79
N ASN A 75 -18.88 15.07 9.78
CA ASN A 75 -20.10 15.82 9.42
C ASN A 75 -20.02 16.53 8.06
N ILE A 76 -19.38 15.90 7.07
CA ILE A 76 -19.27 16.40 5.71
C ILE A 76 -20.36 15.78 4.85
N GLN A 77 -21.22 16.60 4.25
CA GLN A 77 -22.16 16.12 3.24
C GLN A 77 -21.45 16.02 1.89
N LEU A 78 -21.45 14.81 1.33
CA LEU A 78 -20.81 14.52 0.04
C LEU A 78 -21.79 13.81 -0.89
N ASP A 79 -21.88 14.30 -2.12
CA ASP A 79 -22.63 13.66 -3.19
C ASP A 79 -21.92 12.36 -3.65
N ASP A 80 -22.68 11.37 -4.14
CA ASP A 80 -22.11 10.12 -4.66
C ASP A 80 -21.14 10.37 -5.84
N ASN A 81 -21.38 11.40 -6.65
CA ASN A 81 -20.45 11.84 -7.70
C ASN A 81 -19.14 12.41 -7.14
N ALA A 82 -19.21 13.09 -5.99
CA ALA A 82 -18.05 13.61 -5.28
C ALA A 82 -17.26 12.45 -4.66
N VAL A 83 -17.92 11.44 -4.08
CA VAL A 83 -17.26 10.24 -3.52
C VAL A 83 -16.48 9.51 -4.62
N ARG A 84 -17.06 9.38 -5.81
CA ARG A 84 -16.38 8.76 -6.95
C ARG A 84 -15.18 9.59 -7.41
N SER A 85 -15.31 10.91 -7.45
CA SER A 85 -14.23 11.81 -7.82
C SER A 85 -13.08 11.77 -6.83
N VAL A 86 -13.36 11.79 -5.52
CA VAL A 86 -12.36 11.64 -4.46
C VAL A 86 -11.66 10.30 -4.56
N PHE A 87 -12.41 9.22 -4.78
CA PHE A 87 -11.85 7.88 -4.97
C PHE A 87 -10.89 7.84 -6.19
N VAL A 88 -11.22 8.49 -7.30
CA VAL A 88 -10.35 8.58 -8.48
C VAL A 88 -9.14 9.49 -8.24
N LEU A 89 -9.29 10.60 -7.51
CA LEU A 89 -8.17 11.51 -7.23
C LEU A 89 -7.14 10.90 -6.28
N CYS A 90 -7.56 10.04 -5.34
CA CYS A 90 -6.67 9.33 -4.42
C CYS A 90 -5.87 8.17 -5.07
N SER A 91 -5.85 8.07 -6.40
CA SER A 91 -5.25 6.96 -7.16
C SER A 91 -3.76 6.71 -6.86
N ASP A 92 -3.01 7.77 -6.54
CA ASP A 92 -1.55 7.66 -6.37
C ASP A 92 -1.13 7.17 -4.98
N ASP A 93 -1.88 7.51 -3.93
CA ASP A 93 -1.48 7.20 -2.54
C ASP A 93 -2.28 6.03 -1.92
N MET A 94 -3.52 5.80 -2.36
CA MET A 94 -4.44 4.87 -1.66
C MET A 94 -4.60 3.49 -2.31
N ILE A 95 -3.78 3.16 -3.31
CA ILE A 95 -3.91 1.93 -4.10
C ILE A 95 -5.32 1.82 -4.72
N ILE A 96 -5.62 2.74 -5.63
CA ILE A 96 -6.83 2.73 -6.46
C ILE A 96 -6.37 2.79 -7.91
N ARG A 97 -6.47 1.69 -8.67
CA ARG A 97 -6.21 1.71 -10.12
C ARG A 97 -7.21 0.85 -10.87
N MET A 98 -8.50 1.18 -10.71
CA MET A 98 -9.57 0.70 -11.56
C MET A 98 -10.58 1.83 -11.81
N ALA A 99 -10.28 2.68 -12.78
CA ALA A 99 -11.23 3.35 -13.68
C ALA A 99 -10.52 4.53 -14.38
N HIS A 100 -9.80 4.26 -15.47
CA HIS A 100 -9.48 5.30 -16.44
C HIS A 100 -9.96 4.87 -17.82
N PRO A 101 -11.21 5.18 -18.20
CA PRO A 101 -11.53 5.53 -19.57
C PRO A 101 -11.30 7.04 -19.73
N ASP A 102 -10.40 7.40 -20.64
CA ASP A 102 -10.14 8.74 -21.21
C ASP A 102 -9.86 9.95 -20.30
N GLN A 103 -8.59 10.39 -20.30
CA GLN A 103 -8.13 11.75 -19.99
C GLN A 103 -8.21 12.61 -21.27
N SER A 104 -9.40 12.98 -21.76
CA SER A 104 -9.49 13.84 -22.97
C SER A 104 -10.34 15.10 -22.85
N ASN A 105 -11.05 15.36 -21.74
CA ASN A 105 -11.94 16.53 -21.66
C ASN A 105 -12.03 17.19 -20.26
N ARG A 106 -10.92 17.73 -19.73
CA ARG A 106 -10.96 18.53 -18.48
C ARG A 106 -10.29 19.90 -18.51
N PHE A 107 -9.99 20.44 -19.69
CA PHE A 107 -9.48 21.82 -19.84
C PHE A 107 -10.35 22.69 -20.77
N GLN A 108 -11.68 22.59 -20.67
CA GLN A 108 -12.56 23.46 -21.46
C GLN A 108 -13.51 24.37 -20.70
N ASN A 109 -13.44 24.48 -19.37
CA ASN A 109 -14.12 25.58 -18.68
C ASN A 109 -13.29 26.05 -17.47
N ILE A 110 -12.38 26.98 -17.75
CA ILE A 110 -12.02 28.07 -16.83
C ILE A 110 -12.72 29.31 -17.36
#